data_AF-G2DF28-F1
#
_entry.id   AF-G2DF28-F1
#
_cell.length_a   1.000
_cell.length_b   1.000
_cell.length_c   1.000
_cell.angle_alpha   90.00
_cell.angle_beta   90.00
_cell.angle_gamma   90.00
#
_symmetry.space_group_name_H-M   'P 1'
#
loop_
_entity.id
_entity.type
_entity.pdbx_description
1 polymer ?
#
loop_
_entity_poly.entity_id
_entity_poly.type
_entity_poly.pdbx_seq_one_letter_code
_entity_poly.pdbx_strand_id
1 'polypeptide(L)' 'MLHLYMNERISSTEACRRLVRRSLERFRLPYITITPTFSICPTHGYLSGEHEFCPKCDEEAIAHKQQEQHSHVHQ' A
#
# COMPACT_ATOMS: atom_id res chain seq x y z
N MET A 1 -9.43 24.52 -5.96
CA MET A 1 -9.31 23.09 -6.33
C MET A 1 -8.33 22.46 -5.35
N LEU A 2 -8.66 21.35 -4.68
CA LEU A 2 -7.75 20.69 -3.73
C LEU A 2 -7.34 19.31 -4.26
N HIS A 3 -6.03 19.06 -4.32
CA HIS A 3 -5.46 17.77 -4.67
C HIS A 3 -4.77 17.17 -3.45
N LEU A 4 -5.14 15.95 -3.09
CA LEU A 4 -4.51 15.19 -2.02
C LEU A 4 -3.76 14.00 -2.63
N TYR A 5 -2.44 14.11 -2.72
CA TYR A 5 -1.54 12.99 -3.03
C TYR A 5 -1.13 12.32 -1.72
N MET A 6 -1.28 11.00 -1.63
CA MET A 6 -1.02 10.25 -0.40
C MET A 6 0.09 9.24 -0.64
N ASN A 7 1.00 9.08 0.32
CA ASN A 7 2.12 8.15 0.19
C ASN A 7 1.70 6.68 0.25
N GLU A 8 0.49 6.39 0.72
CA GLU A 8 -0.03 5.04 0.89
C GLU A 8 -1.54 4.96 0.62
N ARG A 9 -2.06 3.72 0.63
CA ARG A 9 -3.48 3.44 0.43
C ARG A 9 -4.30 4.02 1.60
N ILE A 10 -5.50 4.53 1.29
CA ILE A 10 -6.46 4.88 2.35
C ILE A 10 -6.86 3.62 3.14
N SER A 11 -6.75 3.73 4.47
CA SER A 11 -6.99 2.65 5.41
C SER A 11 -8.36 1.98 5.30
N SER A 12 -9.42 2.73 4.96
CA SER A 12 -10.75 2.15 4.70
C SER A 12 -11.65 3.07 3.86
N THR A 13 -12.70 2.48 3.28
CA THR A 13 -13.75 3.23 2.59
C THR A 13 -14.44 4.25 3.50
N GLU A 14 -14.65 3.90 4.77
CA GLU A 14 -15.22 4.79 5.78
C GLU A 14 -14.29 5.99 6.06
N ALA A 15 -12.98 5.76 6.19
CA ALA A 15 -12.00 6.83 6.38
C ALA A 15 -12.01 7.80 5.19
N CYS A 16 -12.07 7.30 3.96
CA CYS A 16 -12.20 8.12 2.76
C CYS A 16 -13.50 8.95 2.79
N ARG A 17 -14.64 8.31 3.08
CA ARG A 17 -15.94 9.00 3.16
C ARG A 17 -15.91 10.13 4.18
N ARG A 18 -15.32 9.89 5.35
CA ARG A 18 -15.23 10.88 6.43
C ARG A 18 -14.29 12.03 6.06
N LEU A 19 -13.21 11.76 5.33
CA LEU A 19 -12.32 12.78 4.77
C LEU A 19 -13.05 13.67 3.77
N VAL A 20 -13.70 13.08 2.77
CA VAL A 20 -14.49 13.83 1.76
C VAL A 20 -15.54 14.70 2.43
N ARG A 21 -16.34 14.13 3.33
CA ARG A 21 -17.39 14.85 4.05
C ARG A 21 -16.84 16.05 4.80
N ARG A 22 -15.80 15.85 5.63
CA ARG A 22 -15.21 16.95 6.41
C ARG A 22 -14.62 18.04 5.53
N SER A 23 -13.97 17.67 4.42
CA SER A 23 -13.39 18.63 3.48
C SER A 23 -14.45 19.53 2.84
N LEU A 24 -15.58 18.96 2.42
CA LEU A 24 -16.65 19.71 1.74
C LEU A 24 -17.57 20.47 2.71
N GLU A 25 -17.74 19.98 3.95
CA GLU A 25 -18.58 20.67 4.95
C GLU A 25 -17.85 21.85 5.62
N ARG A 26 -16.55 21.71 5.88
CA ARG A 26 -15.78 22.72 6.64
C ARG A 26 -15.16 23.80 5.76
N PHE A 27 -14.92 23.50 4.48
CA PHE A 27 -14.27 24.41 3.57
C PHE A 27 -15.12 24.60 2.30
N ARG A 28 -15.11 25.80 1.73
CA ARG A 28 -15.79 26.08 0.44
C ARG A 28 -14.96 25.58 -0.73
N LEU A 29 -14.76 24.27 -0.81
CA LEU A 29 -14.05 23.60 -1.88
C LEU A 29 -15.05 23.04 -2.90
N PRO A 30 -15.07 23.52 -4.15
CA PRO A 30 -16.01 23.02 -5.17
C PRO A 30 -15.61 21.64 -5.72
N TYR A 31 -14.36 21.21 -5.49
CA TYR A 31 -13.79 20.00 -6.06
C TYR A 31 -12.58 19.54 -5.26
N ILE A 32 -12.52 18.23 -5.00
CA ILE A 32 -11.42 17.55 -4.33
C ILE A 32 -11.04 16.28 -5.11
N THR A 33 -9.74 16.03 -5.29
CA THR A 33 -9.23 14.73 -5.72
C THR A 33 -8.41 14.11 -4.60
N ILE A 34 -8.52 12.80 -4.50
CA ILE A 34 -7.77 12.01 -3.54
C ILE A 34 -7.08 10.90 -4.33
N THR A 35 -5.75 10.92 -4.33
CA THR A 35 -4.91 10.03 -5.12
C THR A 35 -4.01 9.25 -4.16
N PRO A 36 -4.44 8.07 -3.70
CA PRO A 36 -3.61 7.19 -2.91
C PRO A 36 -2.58 6.46 -3.76
N THR A 37 -1.42 6.17 -3.17
CA THR A 37 -0.35 5.40 -3.82
C THR A 37 -0.42 3.91 -3.48
N PHE A 38 -0.23 3.08 -4.49
CA PHE A 38 -0.15 1.63 -4.39
C PHE A 38 0.79 1.07 -5.47
N SER A 39 1.43 -0.05 -5.17
CA SER A 39 2.13 -0.89 -6.16
C SER A 39 1.31 -2.14 -6.48
N ILE A 40 1.56 -2.77 -7.62
CA ILE A 40 0.93 -4.03 -8.03
C ILE A 40 2.02 -5.08 -8.22
N CYS A 41 1.89 -6.20 -7.50
CA CYS A 41 2.68 -7.40 -7.69
C CYS A 41 1.88 -8.43 -8.50
N PRO A 42 2.45 -9.10 -9.52
CA PRO A 42 1.78 -10.18 -10.25
C PRO A 42 1.35 -11.36 -9.37
N THR A 43 2.07 -11.60 -8.27
CA THR A 43 1.84 -12.73 -7.36
C THR A 43 0.95 -12.34 -6.18
N HIS A 44 1.18 -11.18 -5.57
CA HIS A 44 0.52 -10.76 -4.32
C HIS A 44 -0.57 -9.69 -4.49
N GLY A 45 -0.78 -9.20 -5.71
CA GLY A 45 -1.79 -8.19 -6.03
C GLY A 45 -1.42 -6.78 -5.54
N TYR A 46 -2.42 -6.06 -5.03
CA TYR A 46 -2.25 -4.66 -4.57
C TYR A 46 -1.46 -4.57 -3.26
N LEU A 47 -0.43 -3.73 -3.26
CA LEU A 47 0.40 -3.39 -2.11
C LEU A 47 0.12 -1.96 -1.67
N SER A 48 0.17 -1.70 -0.36
CA SER A 48 0.01 -0.34 0.15
C SER A 48 1.29 0.47 -0.04
N GLY A 49 1.18 1.65 -0.65
CA GLY A 49 2.33 2.52 -0.88
C GLY A 49 3.17 2.15 -2.09
N GLU A 50 4.25 2.89 -2.28
CA GLU A 50 5.19 2.73 -3.36
C GLU A 50 6.26 1.71 -2.98
N HIS A 51 6.42 0.71 -3.84
CA HIS A 51 7.41 -0.35 -3.71
C HIS A 51 8.05 -0.61 -5.08
N GLU A 52 9.37 -0.50 -5.16
CA GLU A 52 10.16 -0.88 -6.34
C GLU A 52 10.17 -2.40 -6.52
N PHE A 53 10.24 -3.14 -5.42
CA PHE A 53 10.16 -4.60 -5.35
C PHE A 53 9.10 -5.05 -4.37
N CYS A 54 8.44 -6.19 -4.61
CA CYS A 54 7.40 -6.67 -3.73
C CYS A 54 8.01 -7.16 -2.40
N PRO A 55 7.67 -6.55 -1.24
CA PRO A 55 8.26 -6.93 0.04
C PRO A 55 7.91 -8.37 0.44
N LYS A 56 6.73 -8.85 0.00
CA LYS A 56 6.29 -10.23 0.26
C LYS A 56 7.08 -11.26 -0.56
N CYS A 57 7.40 -10.95 -1.83
CA CYS A 57 8.27 -11.81 -2.63
C CYS A 57 9.67 -11.91 -2.03
N ASP A 58 10.20 -10.79 -1.52
CA ASP A 58 11.51 -10.77 -0.89
C ASP A 58 11.53 -11.60 0.41
N GLU A 59 10.51 -11.45 1.26
CA GLU A 59 10.34 -12.27 2.46
C GLU A 59 10.27 -13.78 2.14
N GLU A 60 9.49 -14.16 1.13
CA GLU A 60 9.39 -15.55 0.65
C GLU A 60 10.76 -16.06 0.17
N ALA A 61 11.49 -15.28 -0.63
CA ALA A 61 12.81 -15.64 -1.14
C ALA A 61 13.85 -15.82 -0.02
N ILE A 62 13.81 -14.99 1.02
CA ILE A 62 14.68 -15.11 2.19
C ILE A 62 14.33 -16.39 2.96
N ALA A 63 13.05 -16.66 3.19
CA ALA A 63 12.60 -17.85 3.90
C ALA A 63 13.03 -19.15 3.19
N HIS A 64 12.92 -19.21 1.85
CA HIS A 64 13.39 -20.34 1.07
C HIS A 64 14.90 -20.58 1.22
N LYS A 65 15.71 -19.52 1.12
CA LYS A 65 17.17 -19.63 1.31
C LYS A 65 17.53 -20.12 2.71
N GLN A 66 16.82 -19.68 3.75
CA GLN A 66 17.05 -20.13 5.13
C GLN A 66 16.74 -21.62 5.32
N GLN A 67 15.68 -22.12 4.68
CA GLN A 67 15.31 -23.54 4.73
C GLN A 67 16.34 -24.43 4.03
N GLU A 68 16.86 -23.99 2.87
CA GLU A 68 17.92 -24.69 2.13
C GLU A 68 19.25 -24.75 2.91
N GLN A 69 19.59 -23.66 3.63
CA GLN A 69 20.78 -23.65 4.48
C GLN A 69 20.63 -24.57 5.68
N HIS A 70 19.45 -24.64 6.30
CA HIS A 70 19.22 -25.54 7.44
C HIS A 70 19.27 -27.02 7.04
N SER A 71 18.79 -27.38 5.84
CA SER A 71 18.83 -28.77 5.37
C SER A 71 20.24 -29.23 4.99
N HIS A 72 21.12 -28.32 4.54
CA HIS A 72 22.52 -28.65 4.22
C HIS A 72 23.41 -28.83 5.47
N VAL A 73 23.00 -28.30 6.62
CA VAL A 73 23.75 -28.39 7.89
C VAL A 73 23.44 -29.67 8.67
N HIS A 74 22.36 -30.39 8.33
CA HIS A 74 21.95 -31.64 8.98
C HIS A 74 22.31 -32.91 8.19
N GLN A 75 23.21 -32.81 7.21
CA GLN A 75 23.71 -33.95 6.43
C GLN A 75 25.17 -34.25 6.74
#